data_AF-A0A3M8CY49-F1
#
_entry.id   AF-A0A3M8CY49-F1
#
_cell.length_a   1.000
_cell.length_b   1.000
_cell.length_c   1.000
_cell.angle_alpha   90.00
_cell.angle_beta   90.00
_cell.angle_gamma   90.00
#
_symmetry.space_group_name_H-M   'P 1'
#
loop_
_entity.id
_entity.type
_entity.pdbx_description
1 polymer ?
#
loop_
_entity_poly.entity_id
_entity_poly.type
_entity_poly.pdbx_seq_one_letter_code
_entity_poly.pdbx_strand_id
1 'polypeptide(L)'
;MNSDFIRLKNMEGELKFSQMNTSLGCSVTSKELVFFKPHTTYHLFLHDIVSMVPVKLDTAPVSFRYQSETIHSTFGSDYYKLVVKWARVISRSGIVERENMEFIVPLSSKLLAYISQYSGLVSIK
;
A
#
# COMPACT_ATOMS: atom_id res chain seq x y z
N MET A 1 -4.87 -12.34 31.68
CA MET A 1 -3.94 -12.85 30.65
C MET A 1 -3.50 -14.22 31.10
N ASN A 2 -3.72 -15.27 30.31
CA ASN A 2 -3.34 -16.64 30.68
C ASN A 2 -1.83 -16.81 30.46
N SER A 3 -1.07 -17.09 31.52
CA SER A 3 0.38 -17.29 31.49
C SER A 3 0.80 -18.53 30.72
N ASP A 4 -0.12 -19.48 30.52
CA ASP A 4 0.15 -20.78 29.90
C ASP A 4 -0.10 -20.75 28.39
N PHE A 5 -0.49 -19.60 27.85
CA PHE A 5 -0.72 -19.43 26.42
C PHE A 5 0.60 -19.21 25.68
N ILE A 6 1.06 -20.23 24.96
CA ILE A 6 2.18 -20.09 24.02
C ILE A 6 1.73 -19.15 22.89
N ARG A 7 2.35 -17.98 22.79
CA ARG A 7 2.05 -17.02 21.74
C ARG A 7 2.37 -17.62 20.38
N LEU A 8 1.36 -17.68 19.51
CA LEU A 8 1.54 -18.11 18.12
C LEU A 8 2.63 -17.27 17.46
N LYS A 9 3.56 -17.93 16.76
CA LYS A 9 4.64 -17.29 16.02
C LYS A 9 4.03 -16.38 14.94
N ASN A 10 4.51 -15.15 14.84
CA ASN A 10 4.13 -14.26 13.75
C ASN A 10 4.51 -14.91 12.42
N MET A 11 3.56 -14.96 11.47
CA MET A 11 3.78 -15.55 10.16
C MET A 11 4.22 -14.47 9.16
N GLU A 12 5.09 -14.86 8.24
CA GLU A 12 5.43 -14.00 7.10
C GLU A 12 4.19 -13.83 6.21
N GLY A 13 3.88 -12.60 5.81
CA GLY A 13 2.67 -12.29 5.04
C GLY A 13 1.37 -12.26 5.86
N GLU A 14 1.44 -12.32 7.19
CA GLU A 14 0.26 -12.18 8.05
C GLU A 14 -0.42 -10.83 7.82
N LEU A 15 -1.74 -10.84 7.56
CA LEU A 15 -2.55 -9.64 7.36
C LEU A 15 -2.62 -8.84 8.66
N LYS A 16 -2.20 -7.58 8.62
CA LYS A 16 -2.20 -6.66 9.78
C LYS A 16 -3.34 -5.68 9.73
N PHE A 17 -3.68 -5.22 8.54
CA PHE A 17 -4.79 -4.29 8.34
C PHE A 17 -5.35 -4.43 6.93
N SER A 18 -6.66 -4.28 6.78
CA SER A 18 -7.34 -4.20 5.49
C SER A 18 -8.44 -3.17 5.56
N GLN A 19 -8.54 -2.36 4.53
CA GLN A 19 -9.59 -1.38 4.35
C GLN A 19 -10.03 -1.42 2.88
N MET A 20 -11.33 -1.40 2.64
CA MET A 20 -11.89 -1.35 1.29
C MET A 20 -12.88 -0.20 1.19
N ASN A 21 -12.83 0.52 0.08
CA ASN A 21 -13.94 1.35 -0.38
C ASN A 21 -14.41 0.86 -1.76
N THR A 22 -15.38 1.56 -2.34
CA THR A 22 -16.01 1.22 -3.62
C THR A 22 -15.05 1.23 -4.81
N SER A 23 -13.92 1.97 -4.75
CA SER A 23 -13.00 2.14 -5.89
C SER A 23 -11.59 1.59 -5.66
N LEU A 24 -11.20 1.37 -4.40
CA LEU A 24 -9.86 0.98 -3.98
C LEU A 24 -9.89 0.22 -2.64
N GLY A 25 -9.37 -1.00 -2.67
CA GLY A 25 -8.96 -1.72 -1.46
C GLY A 25 -7.48 -1.49 -1.15
N CYS A 26 -7.14 -1.50 0.13
CA CYS A 26 -5.76 -1.43 0.60
C CYS A 26 -5.58 -2.37 1.79
N SER A 27 -4.59 -3.26 1.70
CA SER A 27 -4.20 -4.16 2.78
C SER A 27 -2.72 -4.02 3.10
N VAL A 28 -2.37 -4.12 4.37
CA VAL A 28 -0.99 -4.19 4.86
C VAL A 28 -0.81 -5.55 5.51
N THR A 29 0.18 -6.31 5.05
CA THR A 29 0.66 -7.52 5.70
C THR A 29 2.00 -7.26 6.37
N SER A 30 2.56 -8.26 7.06
CA SER A 30 3.92 -8.19 7.58
C SER A 30 5.01 -8.13 6.48
N LYS A 31 4.65 -8.32 5.20
CA LYS A 31 5.59 -8.40 4.08
C LYS A 31 5.32 -7.40 2.97
N GLU A 32 4.05 -7.07 2.71
CA GLU A 32 3.64 -6.31 1.54
C GLU A 32 2.47 -5.37 1.82
N LEU A 33 2.43 -4.29 1.04
CA LEU A 33 1.31 -3.40 0.87
C LEU A 33 0.60 -3.79 -0.43
N VAL A 34 -0.69 -4.07 -0.33
CA VAL A 34 -1.50 -4.56 -1.46
C VAL A 34 -2.61 -3.58 -1.77
N PHE A 35 -2.68 -3.11 -3.01
CA PHE A 35 -3.78 -2.29 -3.51
C PHE A 35 -4.69 -3.11 -4.42
N PHE A 36 -5.99 -3.06 -4.17
CA PHE A 36 -7.01 -3.74 -4.96
C PHE A 36 -7.78 -2.71 -5.76
N LYS A 37 -7.64 -2.74 -7.09
CA LYS A 37 -8.51 -2.02 -8.02
C LYS A 37 -9.45 -3.02 -8.69
N PRO A 38 -10.56 -2.56 -9.28
CA PRO A 38 -11.32 -3.38 -10.21
C PRO A 38 -10.37 -4.01 -11.25
N HIS A 39 -10.33 -5.34 -11.27
CA HIS A 39 -9.57 -6.15 -12.24
C HIS A 39 -8.03 -6.11 -12.14
N THR A 40 -7.46 -5.33 -11.21
CA THR A 40 -6.00 -5.24 -11.04
C THR A 40 -5.62 -5.15 -9.57
N THR A 41 -4.70 -5.99 -9.13
CA THR A 41 -4.11 -5.97 -7.80
C THR A 41 -2.63 -5.62 -7.90
N TYR A 42 -2.17 -4.67 -7.09
CA TYR A 42 -0.78 -4.28 -7.00
C TYR A 42 -0.21 -4.79 -5.69
N HIS A 43 0.81 -5.63 -5.76
CA HIS A 43 1.59 -6.09 -4.63
C HIS A 43 2.90 -5.32 -4.58
N LEU A 44 3.08 -4.56 -3.50
CA LEU A 44 4.29 -3.80 -3.21
C LEU A 44 4.96 -4.42 -2.00
N PHE A 45 6.10 -5.10 -2.20
CA PHE A 45 6.86 -5.60 -1.06
C PHE A 45 7.40 -4.44 -0.25
N LEU A 46 7.26 -4.51 1.08
CA LEU A 46 7.63 -3.37 1.94
C LEU A 46 9.12 -3.03 1.83
N HIS A 47 9.98 -4.02 1.57
CA HIS A 47 11.42 -3.82 1.35
C HIS A 47 11.76 -3.16 0.02
N ASP A 48 10.84 -3.18 -0.95
CA ASP A 48 11.02 -2.53 -2.26
C ASP A 48 10.49 -1.09 -2.26
N ILE A 49 9.84 -0.63 -1.17
CA ILE A 49 9.40 0.75 -1.04
C ILE A 49 10.61 1.64 -0.77
N VAL A 50 10.94 2.49 -1.73
CA VAL A 50 12.10 3.40 -1.68
C VAL A 50 11.76 4.68 -0.94
N SER A 51 10.56 5.22 -1.17
CA SER A 51 10.13 6.46 -0.53
C SER A 51 8.62 6.53 -0.39
N MET A 52 8.17 7.28 0.62
CA MET A 52 6.78 7.61 0.86
C MET A 52 6.70 9.06 1.34
N VAL A 53 6.11 9.94 0.54
CA VAL A 53 6.09 11.39 0.78
C VAL A 53 4.65 11.90 0.75
N PRO A 54 4.20 12.69 1.75
CA PRO A 54 2.89 13.31 1.71
C PRO A 54 2.81 14.32 0.57
N VAL A 55 1.71 14.31 -0.18
CA VAL A 55 1.46 15.20 -1.31
C VAL A 55 0.15 15.95 -1.08
N LYS A 56 0.18 17.27 -1.26
CA LYS A 56 -1.02 18.09 -1.35
C LYS A 56 -1.50 18.09 -2.81
N LEU A 57 -2.73 17.68 -3.03
CA LEU A 57 -3.36 17.75 -4.35
C LEU A 57 -4.13 19.08 -4.41
N ASP A 58 -3.59 20.06 -5.15
CA ASP A 58 -4.21 21.39 -5.31
C ASP A 58 -5.53 21.34 -6.10
N THR A 59 -5.77 20.25 -6.82
CA THR A 59 -6.99 19.98 -7.55
C THR A 59 -7.05 18.46 -7.77
N ALA A 60 -8.21 17.84 -7.57
CA ALA A 60 -8.39 16.47 -8.06
C ALA A 60 -8.20 16.47 -9.60
N PRO A 61 -7.52 15.47 -10.21
CA PRO A 61 -7.55 14.10 -9.73
C PRO A 61 -6.22 13.32 -9.75
N VAL A 62 -6.24 12.22 -9.00
CA VAL A 62 -5.16 11.25 -8.74
C VAL A 62 -4.50 10.73 -10.01
N SER A 63 -3.20 10.90 -10.20
CA SER A 63 -2.47 10.28 -11.31
C SER A 63 -1.60 9.12 -10.81
N PHE A 64 -1.88 7.90 -11.30
CA PHE A 64 -0.92 6.81 -11.28
C PHE A 64 -0.15 6.89 -12.60
N ARG A 65 1.15 7.20 -12.56
CA ARG A 65 1.96 7.30 -13.79
C ARG A 65 2.46 5.93 -14.24
N TYR A 66 1.54 5.15 -14.80
CA TYR A 66 1.78 4.27 -15.94
C TYR A 66 0.45 4.13 -16.71
N GLN A 67 0.40 4.62 -17.95
CA GLN A 67 -0.79 4.62 -18.84
C GLN A 67 -2.09 5.26 -18.27
N SER A 68 -1.96 6.45 -17.67
CA SER A 68 -3.06 7.45 -17.61
C SER A 68 -4.42 6.96 -17.10
N GLU A 69 -4.48 6.30 -15.95
CA GLU A 69 -5.77 6.03 -15.28
C GLU A 69 -5.84 6.64 -13.88
N THR A 70 -6.90 7.43 -13.71
CA THR A 70 -7.15 8.31 -12.58
C THR A 70 -8.26 7.73 -11.72
N ILE A 71 -8.01 7.47 -10.43
CA ILE A 71 -9.02 6.92 -9.51
C ILE A 71 -9.26 7.87 -8.35
N HIS A 72 -10.53 8.25 -8.19
CA HIS A 72 -11.00 9.04 -7.05
C HIS A 72 -11.27 8.13 -5.85
N SER A 73 -10.70 8.47 -4.69
CA SER A 73 -10.98 7.79 -3.44
C SER A 73 -11.08 8.81 -2.31
N THR A 74 -12.28 8.97 -1.76
CA THR A 74 -12.61 9.88 -0.65
C THR A 74 -12.44 9.17 0.69
N PHE A 75 -11.23 8.69 0.98
CA PHE A 75 -10.88 8.44 2.38
C PHE A 75 -10.51 9.81 2.97
N GLY A 76 -10.92 10.10 4.22
CA GLY A 76 -10.49 11.31 4.95
C GLY A 76 -9.02 11.23 5.35
N SER A 77 -8.15 11.02 4.36
CA SER A 77 -6.76 10.63 4.49
C SER A 77 -5.89 11.51 3.59
N ASP A 78 -4.71 11.85 4.09
CA ASP A 78 -3.69 12.51 3.28
C ASP A 78 -3.24 11.60 2.13
N TYR A 79 -2.87 12.23 1.02
CA TYR A 79 -2.31 11.53 -0.13
C TYR A 79 -0.82 11.36 0.05
N TYR A 80 -0.32 10.19 -0.33
CA TYR A 80 1.10 9.89 -0.31
C TYR A 80 1.54 9.44 -1.69
N LYS A 81 2.69 9.95 -2.13
CA LYS A 81 3.44 9.41 -3.25
C LYS A 81 4.38 8.33 -2.72
N LEU A 82 4.19 7.10 -3.19
CA LEU A 82 5.10 5.99 -2.96
C LEU A 82 5.92 5.76 -4.23
N VAL A 83 7.23 5.61 -4.05
CA VAL A 83 8.13 5.14 -5.10
C VAL A 83 8.61 3.76 -4.70
N VAL A 84 8.43 2.79 -5.60
CA VAL A 84 8.84 1.40 -5.37
C VAL A 84 9.81 0.96 -6.45
N LYS A 85 10.79 0.17 -6.04
CA LYS A 85 11.74 -0.46 -6.95
C LYS A 85 11.05 -1.52 -7.80
N TRP A 86 10.28 -2.40 -7.16
CA TRP A 86 9.51 -3.45 -7.84
C TRP A 86 8.07 -3.47 -7.36
N ALA A 87 7.16 -3.70 -8.31
CA ALA A 87 5.75 -3.95 -8.05
C ALA A 87 5.31 -5.16 -8.85
N ARG A 88 4.57 -6.07 -8.21
CA ARG A 88 3.89 -7.16 -8.91
C ARG A 88 2.46 -6.72 -9.20
N VAL A 89 2.11 -6.69 -10.48
CA VAL A 89 0.79 -6.34 -10.98
C VAL A 89 0.08 -7.62 -11.41
N ILE A 90 -1.02 -7.92 -10.75
CA ILE A 90 -1.88 -9.06 -11.05
C ILE A 90 -3.13 -8.54 -11.73
N SER A 91 -3.40 -9.00 -12.94
CA SER A 91 -4.60 -8.65 -13.69
C SER A 91 -5.25 -9.89 -14.28
N ARG A 92 -6.39 -9.73 -14.95
CA ARG A 92 -7.03 -10.81 -15.73
C ARG A 92 -6.11 -11.40 -16.81
N SER A 93 -5.15 -10.62 -17.29
CA SER A 93 -4.20 -11.00 -18.34
C SER A 93 -2.98 -11.75 -17.81
N GLY A 94 -2.85 -11.90 -16.48
CA GLY A 94 -1.74 -12.57 -15.83
C GLY A 94 -0.99 -11.69 -14.83
N ILE A 95 0.21 -12.16 -14.46
CA ILE A 95 1.09 -11.54 -13.47
C ILE A 95 2.27 -10.92 -14.20
N VAL A 96 2.53 -9.64 -13.92
CA VAL A 96 3.65 -8.89 -14.48
C VAL A 96 4.40 -8.20 -13.36
N GLU A 97 5.73 -8.31 -13.35
CA GLU A 97 6.58 -7.53 -12.47
C GLU A 97 7.07 -6.27 -13.19
N ARG A 98 7.01 -5.14 -12.49
CA ARG A 98 7.31 -3.81 -13.02
C ARG A 98 8.32 -3.13 -12.12
N GLU A 99 9.33 -2.54 -12.73
CA GLU A 99 10.35 -1.76 -12.03
C GLU A 99 9.99 -0.27 -11.99
N ASN A 100 10.48 0.45 -10.98
CA ASN A 100 10.43 1.92 -10.87
C ASN A 100 9.01 2.49 -11.00
N MET A 101 8.08 1.95 -10.22
CA MET A 101 6.70 2.41 -10.22
C MET A 101 6.45 3.51 -9.18
N GLU A 102 5.55 4.44 -9.53
CA GLU A 102 5.07 5.48 -8.64
C GLU A 102 3.58 5.34 -8.40
N PHE A 103 3.17 5.43 -7.14
CA PHE A 103 1.78 5.35 -6.71
C PHE A 103 1.42 6.62 -5.95
N ILE A 104 0.32 7.28 -6.32
CA ILE A 104 -0.29 8.32 -5.50
C ILE A 104 -1.58 7.75 -4.94
N VAL A 105 -1.60 7.49 -3.64
CA VAL A 105 -2.74 6.84 -2.98
C VAL A 105 -3.15 7.57 -1.70
N PRO A 106 -4.44 7.55 -1.36
CA PRO A 106 -4.91 7.93 -0.05
C PRO A 106 -4.49 6.88 0.99
N LEU A 107 -3.78 7.29 2.04
CA LEU A 107 -3.38 6.42 3.15
C LEU A 107 -3.91 6.96 4.47
N SER A 108 -4.76 6.19 5.15
CA SER A 108 -5.24 6.58 6.48
C SER A 108 -4.11 6.53 7.52
N SER A 109 -4.21 7.36 8.56
CA SER A 109 -3.24 7.40 9.66
C SER A 109 -3.01 6.02 10.31
N LYS A 110 -4.07 5.23 10.44
CA LYS A 110 -4.00 3.85 10.94
C LYS A 110 -3.18 2.96 10.01
N LEU A 111 -3.36 3.09 8.69
CA LEU A 111 -2.62 2.31 7.71
C LEU A 111 -1.14 2.70 7.66
N LEU A 112 -0.83 3.99 7.77
CA LEU A 112 0.54 4.50 7.92
C LEU A 112 1.24 3.95 9.16
N ALA A 113 0.54 3.83 10.28
CA ALA A 113 1.11 3.24 11.50
C ALA A 113 1.53 1.77 11.27
N TYR A 114 0.70 0.98 10.57
CA TYR A 114 1.06 -0.39 10.21
C TYR A 114 2.22 -0.43 9.21
N ILE A 115 2.21 0.42 8.18
CA ILE A 115 3.33 0.51 7.24
C ILE A 115 4.62 0.82 8.01
N SER A 116 4.66 1.85 8.85
CA SER A 116 5.85 2.22 9.62
C SER A 116 6.33 1.08 10.52
N GLN A 117 5.41 0.35 11.16
CA GLN A 117 5.76 -0.75 12.04
C GLN A 117 6.40 -1.94 11.31
N TYR A 118 5.94 -2.26 10.09
CA TYR A 118 6.35 -3.50 9.40
C TYR A 118 7.32 -3.28 8.23
N SER A 119 7.44 -2.05 7.70
CA SER A 119 8.31 -1.75 6.56
C SER A 119 9.74 -1.40 6.95
N GLY A 120 9.99 -1.05 8.21
CA GLY A 120 11.26 -0.48 8.63
C GLY A 120 11.52 0.92 8.08
N LEU A 121 10.52 1.57 7.44
CA LEU A 121 10.64 2.95 6.99
C LEU A 121 10.77 3.88 8.19
N VAL A 122 11.87 4.62 8.23
CA VAL A 122 12.17 5.62 9.27
C VAL A 122 11.75 7.00 8.75
N SER A 123 10.94 7.71 9.55
CA SER A 123 10.62 9.11 9.27
C SER A 123 11.87 9.96 9.52
N ILE A 124 12.37 10.60 8.46
CA ILE A 124 13.47 11.57 8.54
C ILE A 124 12.82 12.95 8.66
N LYS A 125 13.11 13.66 9.75
CA LYS A 125 12.68 15.04 10.00
C LYS A 125 13.70 16.03 9.50
#